data_AF-A0A0V8DLL8-F1
#
_entry.id   AF-A0A0V8DLL8-F1
#
_cell.length_a   1.000
_cell.length_b   1.000
_cell.length_c   1.000
_cell.angle_alpha   90.00
_cell.angle_beta   90.00
_cell.angle_gamma   90.00
#
_symmetry.space_group_name_H-M   'P 1'
#
loop_
_entity.id
_entity.type
_entity.pdbx_description
1 polymer ?
#
loop_
_entity_poly.entity_id
_entity_poly.type
_entity_poly.pdbx_seq_one_letter_code
_entity_poly.pdbx_strand_id
1 'polypeptide(L)'
;MKHSLSLSDFIQKAKHLNIEVDTSGKYTTYRLTDFEQKRPIRDSSLISKEDKKRMDAHPEKRVFSKEEIEKRCQKNVKNHSIVFGQSEMLKEYQKQQKWFKENSDIRLVIEPWQIESKTPDAIRVFVDAGHRKGTVKIESTFFDKVGENFELHLNNFSKFKFLDERNQNYSSILLGKEIIGQLSKENERIPARKNYGMNYVHDLFEATNLLSRHGISGQESFKHLGEEFITNMEKVELALEQLDTKILAQTEQVKFNQGNPQLIEQLKQLQNERKSLETAYKEITDELEIYDQIENLQAQKQEKQNSQEQENQPHARR
;
A
#
# COMPACT_ATOMS: atom_id res chain seq x y z
N MET A 1 3.90 11.23 9.34
CA MET A 1 3.54 12.64 9.05
C MET A 1 2.05 12.97 9.27
N LYS A 2 1.11 12.08 8.93
CA LYS A 2 -0.34 12.28 9.16
C LYS A 2 -0.75 12.48 10.64
N HIS A 3 0.13 12.11 11.56
CA HIS A 3 -0.04 12.20 13.02
C HIS A 3 0.36 13.56 13.61
N SER A 4 0.38 14.64 12.84
CA SER A 4 0.83 15.95 13.34
C SER A 4 -0.36 16.78 13.85
N LEU A 5 -0.21 17.47 14.98
CA LEU A 5 -1.25 18.34 15.55
C LEU A 5 -1.06 19.83 15.23
N SER A 6 0.14 20.21 14.79
CA SER A 6 0.47 21.57 14.34
C SER A 6 1.59 21.53 13.32
N LEU A 7 1.84 22.66 12.64
CA LEU A 7 2.98 22.77 11.73
C LEU A 7 4.32 22.58 12.45
N SER A 8 4.44 23.06 13.70
CA SER A 8 5.65 22.87 14.50
C SER A 8 5.89 21.39 14.83
N ASP A 9 4.83 20.70 15.26
CA ASP A 9 4.88 19.26 15.53
C ASP A 9 5.20 18.46 14.26
N PHE A 10 4.65 18.85 13.11
CA PHE A 10 4.99 18.27 11.81
C PHE A 10 6.49 18.39 11.52
N ILE A 11 7.07 19.59 11.63
CA ILE A 11 8.50 19.82 11.36
C ILE A 11 9.37 19.01 12.33
N GLN A 12 9.00 18.93 13.61
CA GLN A 12 9.74 18.12 14.58
C GLN A 12 9.67 16.62 14.25
N LYS A 13 8.50 16.10 13.89
CA LYS A 13 8.33 14.70 13.46
C LYS A 13 9.07 14.39 12.16
N ALA A 14 9.12 15.34 11.21
CA ALA A 14 9.90 15.20 9.99
C ALA A 14 11.39 15.01 10.28
N LYS A 15 11.95 15.81 11.20
CA LYS A 15 13.37 15.70 11.60
C LYS A 15 13.70 14.34 12.17
N HIS A 16 12.81 13.74 12.97
CA HIS A 16 12.99 12.38 13.50
C HIS A 16 12.98 11.30 12.40
N LEU A 17 12.41 11.60 11.24
CA LEU A 17 12.41 10.73 10.06
C LEU A 17 13.50 11.12 9.05
N ASN A 18 14.52 11.87 9.47
CA ASN A 18 15.59 12.37 8.60
C ASN A 18 15.10 13.25 7.45
N ILE A 19 14.02 14.00 7.66
CA ILE A 19 13.45 14.93 6.69
C ILE A 19 13.51 16.35 7.25
N GLU A 20 14.20 17.23 6.54
CA GLU A 20 14.16 18.66 6.76
C GLU A 20 13.07 19.29 5.89
N VAL A 21 12.31 20.21 6.48
CA VAL A 21 11.17 20.89 5.84
C VAL A 21 11.35 22.40 5.98
N ASP A 22 11.32 23.11 4.86
CA ASP A 22 11.38 24.57 4.81
C ASP A 22 10.09 25.13 4.19
N THR A 23 9.37 25.93 4.98
CA THR A 23 8.10 26.59 4.64
C THR A 23 8.24 28.11 4.50
N SER A 24 9.46 28.65 4.51
CA SER A 24 9.70 30.10 4.49
C SER A 24 9.51 30.72 3.09
N GLY A 25 9.73 29.94 2.03
CA GLY A 25 9.56 30.37 0.65
C GLY A 25 8.12 30.25 0.11
N LYS A 26 7.93 30.66 -1.15
CA LYS A 26 6.67 30.48 -1.90
C LYS A 26 6.21 29.02 -1.98
N TYR A 27 7.16 28.08 -1.91
CA TYR A 27 6.91 26.66 -2.02
C TYR A 27 7.52 25.94 -0.82
N THR A 28 6.81 24.95 -0.27
CA THR A 28 7.38 24.11 0.77
C THR A 28 8.43 23.21 0.13
N THR A 29 9.60 23.10 0.75
CA THR A 29 10.69 22.25 0.26
C THR A 29 11.11 21.22 1.30
N TYR A 30 11.61 20.10 0.79
CA TYR A 30 11.95 18.91 1.56
C TYR A 30 13.35 18.43 1.21
N ARG A 31 14.13 18.03 2.21
CA ARG A 31 15.46 17.47 2.04
C ARG A 31 15.65 16.25 2.95
N LEU A 32 16.17 15.17 2.40
CA LEU A 32 16.62 14.01 3.19
C LEU A 32 17.97 14.35 3.82
N THR A 33 18.10 14.15 5.14
CA THR A 33 19.34 14.42 5.88
C THR A 33 20.25 13.20 5.98
N ASP A 34 19.74 12.02 5.65
CA ASP A 34 20.45 10.74 5.64
C ASP A 34 20.90 10.30 4.23
N PHE A 35 20.69 11.17 3.23
CA PHE A 35 21.09 10.91 1.84
C PHE A 35 21.71 12.15 1.21
N GLU A 36 22.79 11.98 0.44
CA GLU A 36 23.41 13.10 -0.28
C GLU A 36 22.49 13.65 -1.37
N GLN A 37 21.91 14.83 -1.10
CA GLN A 37 21.05 15.54 -2.04
C GLN A 37 21.66 16.88 -2.45
N LYS A 38 21.81 17.10 -3.76
CA LYS A 38 22.33 18.37 -4.31
C LYS A 38 21.42 19.57 -4.06
N ARG A 39 20.10 19.34 -4.00
CA ARG A 39 19.10 20.40 -3.77
C ARG A 39 17.84 19.84 -3.09
N PRO A 40 17.13 20.66 -2.29
CA PRO A 40 15.80 20.32 -1.79
C PRO A 40 14.79 20.09 -2.93
N ILE A 41 13.79 19.26 -2.65
CA ILE A 41 12.69 18.93 -3.56
C ILE A 41 11.47 19.76 -3.15
N ARG A 42 10.79 20.36 -4.12
CA ARG A 42 9.54 21.11 -3.87
C ARG A 42 8.37 20.15 -3.62
N ASP A 43 7.42 20.56 -2.79
CA ASP A 43 6.17 19.84 -2.52
C ASP A 43 5.47 19.28 -3.76
N SER A 44 5.36 20.05 -4.85
CA SER A 44 4.74 19.66 -6.11
C SER A 44 5.47 18.53 -6.86
N SER A 45 6.68 18.19 -6.44
CA SER A 45 7.47 17.09 -7.01
C SER A 45 7.38 15.81 -6.18
N LEU A 46 6.73 15.85 -5.02
CA LEU A 46 6.52 14.69 -4.14
C LEU A 46 5.20 13.94 -4.43
N ILE A 47 4.36 14.48 -5.31
CA ILE A 47 3.09 13.86 -5.70
C ILE A 47 3.20 13.14 -7.05
N SER A 48 2.18 12.34 -7.39
CA SER A 48 2.15 11.61 -8.67
C SER A 48 2.17 12.56 -9.87
N LYS A 49 2.68 12.10 -11.02
CA LYS A 49 2.65 12.90 -12.27
C LYS A 49 1.23 13.28 -12.68
N GLU A 50 0.27 12.40 -12.41
CA GLU A 50 -1.13 12.63 -12.72
C GLU A 50 -1.73 13.72 -11.84
N ASP A 51 -1.45 13.67 -10.54
CA ASP A 51 -1.89 14.71 -9.61
C ASP A 51 -1.22 16.04 -9.91
N LYS A 52 0.06 16.02 -10.30
CA LYS A 52 0.79 17.20 -10.73
C LYS A 52 0.14 17.91 -11.92
N LYS A 53 -0.35 17.16 -12.92
CA LYS A 53 -1.08 17.75 -14.06
C LYS A 53 -2.40 18.38 -13.64
N ARG A 54 -3.02 17.85 -12.59
CA ARG A 54 -4.33 18.30 -12.10
C ARG A 54 -4.24 19.40 -11.04
N MET A 55 -3.03 19.75 -10.58
CA MET A 55 -2.83 20.73 -9.50
C MET A 55 -3.42 22.11 -9.79
N ASP A 56 -3.38 22.58 -11.03
CA ASP A 56 -3.88 23.92 -11.37
C ASP A 56 -5.40 24.00 -11.24
N ALA A 57 -6.11 22.91 -11.55
CA ALA A 57 -7.55 22.80 -11.39
C ALA A 57 -7.97 22.35 -9.98
N HIS A 58 -7.07 21.68 -9.26
CA HIS A 58 -7.33 21.04 -7.96
C HIS A 58 -6.19 21.34 -6.97
N PRO A 59 -6.15 22.55 -6.39
CA PRO A 59 -5.09 22.98 -5.47
C PRO A 59 -4.92 22.05 -4.24
N GLU A 60 -5.99 21.39 -3.81
CA GLU A 60 -6.02 20.40 -2.72
C GLU A 60 -5.12 19.18 -2.98
N LYS A 61 -4.77 18.92 -4.24
CA LYS A 61 -3.83 17.84 -4.60
C LYS A 61 -2.39 18.14 -4.19
N ARG A 62 -2.10 19.37 -3.79
CA ARG A 62 -0.80 19.77 -3.26
C ARG A 62 -0.67 19.41 -1.79
N VAL A 63 -0.87 18.12 -1.47
CA VAL A 63 -0.96 17.57 -0.11
C VAL A 63 0.26 17.82 0.79
N PHE A 64 1.39 18.20 0.20
CA PHE A 64 2.63 18.57 0.90
C PHE A 64 2.88 20.08 0.94
N SER A 65 1.88 20.92 0.61
CA SER A 65 1.97 22.35 0.83
C SER A 65 1.76 22.69 2.29
N LYS A 66 2.24 23.86 2.71
CA LYS A 66 2.04 24.37 4.06
C LYS A 66 0.55 24.44 4.41
N GLU A 67 -0.27 24.96 3.50
CA GLU A 67 -1.70 25.15 3.71
C GLU A 67 -2.41 23.81 3.96
N GLU A 68 -2.07 22.77 3.17
CA GLU A 68 -2.72 21.47 3.30
C GLU A 68 -2.24 20.69 4.53
N ILE A 69 -0.96 20.87 4.92
CA ILE A 69 -0.44 20.35 6.19
C ILE A 69 -1.17 20.99 7.37
N GLU A 70 -1.36 22.31 7.36
CA GLU A 70 -2.09 23.03 8.40
C GLU A 70 -3.55 22.58 8.49
N LYS A 71 -4.25 22.44 7.36
CA LYS A 71 -5.62 21.88 7.33
C LYS A 71 -5.68 20.49 7.94
N ARG A 72 -4.73 19.61 7.60
CA ARG A 72 -4.67 18.25 8.16
C ARG A 72 -4.45 18.29 9.67
N CYS A 73 -3.56 19.17 10.15
CA CYS A 73 -3.34 19.36 11.59
C CYS A 73 -4.61 19.84 12.30
N GLN A 74 -5.30 20.84 11.73
CA GLN A 74 -6.58 21.33 12.26
C GLN A 74 -7.64 20.24 12.32
N LYS A 75 -7.71 19.37 11.29
CA LYS A 75 -8.62 18.22 11.28
C LYS A 75 -8.31 17.24 12.41
N ASN A 76 -7.03 16.91 12.62
CA ASN A 76 -6.61 16.02 13.70
C ASN A 76 -6.98 16.61 15.08
N VAL A 77 -6.79 17.92 15.28
CA VAL A 77 -7.19 18.61 16.52
C VAL A 77 -8.70 18.60 16.70
N LYS A 78 -9.47 19.00 15.68
CA LYS A 78 -10.94 19.05 15.72
C LYS A 78 -11.55 17.68 16.02
N ASN A 79 -10.98 16.62 15.47
CA ASN A 79 -11.46 15.26 15.64
C ASN A 79 -10.94 14.59 16.92
N HIS A 80 -10.20 15.31 17.78
CA HIS A 80 -9.55 14.75 18.97
C HIS A 80 -8.76 13.47 18.64
N SER A 81 -8.10 13.47 17.48
CA SER A 81 -7.40 12.30 16.98
C SER A 81 -6.23 11.97 17.88
N ILE A 82 -6.14 10.70 18.25
CA ILE A 82 -4.99 10.17 18.96
C ILE A 82 -3.86 9.96 17.95
N VAL A 83 -2.68 10.50 18.25
CA VAL A 83 -1.56 10.56 17.31
C VAL A 83 -0.26 10.13 17.98
N PHE A 84 0.66 9.57 17.19
CA PHE A 84 1.98 9.20 17.69
C PHE A 84 2.75 10.43 18.22
N GLY A 85 3.42 10.24 19.36
CA GLY A 85 4.39 11.20 19.88
C GLY A 85 5.64 11.29 19.01
N GLN A 86 6.44 12.35 19.21
CA GLN A 86 7.67 12.56 18.44
C GLN A 86 8.69 11.42 18.61
N SER A 87 8.81 10.91 19.83
CA SER A 87 9.69 9.79 20.18
C SER A 87 9.24 8.44 19.60
N GLU A 88 7.94 8.29 19.29
CA GLU A 88 7.37 7.04 18.78
C GLU A 88 7.41 6.97 17.25
N MET A 89 7.36 8.14 16.59
CA MET A 89 7.28 8.25 15.13
C MET A 89 8.33 7.42 14.38
N LEU A 90 9.59 7.45 14.81
CA LEU A 90 10.66 6.71 14.14
C LEU A 90 10.47 5.20 14.29
N LYS A 91 10.12 4.73 15.49
CA LYS A 91 9.89 3.31 15.77
C LYS A 91 8.71 2.77 14.97
N GLU A 92 7.59 3.50 14.94
CA GLU A 92 6.40 3.10 14.19
C GLU A 92 6.62 3.15 12.68
N TYR A 93 7.36 4.15 12.18
CA TYR A 93 7.77 4.18 10.78
C TYR A 93 8.64 2.97 10.41
N GLN A 94 9.61 2.61 11.25
CA GLN A 94 10.44 1.42 11.02
C GLN A 94 9.63 0.12 11.05
N LYS A 95 8.66 0.01 11.97
CA LYS A 95 7.73 -1.11 12.04
C LYS A 95 6.90 -1.22 10.76
N GLN A 96 6.34 -0.12 10.27
CA GLN A 96 5.61 -0.08 9.00
C GLN A 96 6.52 -0.46 7.82
N GLN A 97 7.73 0.09 7.75
CA GLN A 97 8.69 -0.26 6.69
C GLN A 97 9.04 -1.75 6.72
N LYS A 98 9.25 -2.32 7.91
CA LYS A 98 9.48 -3.75 8.09
C LYS A 98 8.26 -4.55 7.62
N TRP A 99 7.05 -4.15 8.01
CA TRP A 99 5.83 -4.79 7.56
C TRP A 99 5.69 -4.75 6.03
N PHE A 100 5.90 -3.60 5.38
CA PHE A 100 5.84 -3.50 3.91
C PHE A 100 6.92 -4.33 3.20
N LYS A 101 8.09 -4.51 3.82
CA LYS A 101 9.16 -5.38 3.31
C LYS A 101 8.80 -6.87 3.46
N GLU A 102 8.30 -7.26 4.63
CA GLU A 102 7.98 -8.65 4.96
C GLU A 102 6.65 -9.12 4.33
N ASN A 103 5.77 -8.18 3.98
CA ASN A 103 4.49 -8.44 3.34
C ASN A 103 4.57 -8.16 1.84
N SER A 104 5.51 -8.82 1.16
CA SER A 104 5.61 -8.80 -0.31
C SER A 104 4.28 -9.16 -0.97
N ASP A 105 3.83 -8.35 -1.94
CA ASP A 105 2.57 -8.55 -2.67
C ASP A 105 2.49 -9.90 -3.39
N ILE A 106 3.63 -10.55 -3.69
CA ILE A 106 3.67 -11.76 -4.49
C ILE A 106 4.72 -12.75 -3.98
N ARG A 107 4.30 -13.99 -3.82
CA ARG A 107 5.18 -15.15 -3.59
C ARG A 107 5.23 -16.04 -4.81
N LEU A 108 6.43 -16.46 -5.20
CA LEU A 108 6.64 -17.40 -6.29
C LEU A 108 7.76 -18.36 -5.95
N VAL A 109 7.47 -19.65 -5.96
CA VAL A 109 8.52 -20.66 -5.88
C VAL A 109 9.21 -20.77 -7.23
N ILE A 110 10.54 -20.71 -7.23
CA ILE A 110 11.39 -20.91 -8.39
C ILE A 110 12.31 -22.11 -8.17
N GLU A 111 12.68 -22.75 -9.26
CA GLU A 111 13.49 -23.96 -9.25
C GLU A 111 14.97 -23.65 -9.50
N PRO A 112 15.91 -24.53 -9.06
CA PRO A 112 17.34 -24.29 -9.21
C PRO A 112 17.80 -23.96 -10.63
N TRP A 113 17.17 -24.55 -11.65
CA TRP A 113 17.53 -24.32 -13.05
C TRP A 113 17.19 -22.90 -13.55
N GLN A 114 16.32 -22.17 -12.85
CA GLN A 114 15.99 -20.77 -13.14
C GLN A 114 17.04 -19.79 -12.55
N ILE A 115 18.00 -20.31 -11.77
CA ILE A 115 19.05 -19.53 -11.12
C ILE A 115 20.36 -19.73 -11.90
N GLU A 116 20.89 -18.64 -12.44
CA GLU A 116 22.17 -18.62 -13.13
C GLU A 116 23.34 -18.81 -12.15
N SER A 117 23.35 -18.01 -11.08
CA SER A 117 24.42 -18.03 -10.09
C SER A 117 23.91 -17.68 -8.70
N LYS A 118 24.57 -18.23 -7.68
CA LYS A 118 24.25 -17.99 -6.28
C LYS A 118 25.47 -17.50 -5.52
N THR A 119 25.23 -16.49 -4.70
CA THR A 119 26.15 -15.97 -3.68
C THR A 119 25.45 -16.04 -2.33
N PRO A 120 26.16 -15.92 -1.19
CA PRO A 120 25.52 -15.89 0.13
C PRO A 120 24.43 -14.81 0.25
N ASP A 121 24.63 -13.67 -0.43
CA ASP A 121 23.77 -12.49 -0.28
C ASP A 121 22.76 -12.30 -1.42
N ALA A 122 22.82 -13.12 -2.47
CA ALA A 122 21.96 -12.97 -3.64
C ALA A 122 21.95 -14.17 -4.58
N ILE A 123 20.86 -14.29 -5.35
CA ILE A 123 20.77 -15.12 -6.55
C ILE A 123 20.70 -14.24 -7.79
N ARG A 124 21.23 -14.73 -8.92
CA ARG A 124 20.98 -14.15 -10.24
C ARG A 124 20.04 -15.06 -11.00
N VAL A 125 19.00 -14.47 -11.57
CA VAL A 125 18.02 -15.16 -12.41
C VAL A 125 18.08 -14.59 -13.83
N PHE A 126 17.93 -15.45 -14.82
CA PHE A 126 17.80 -15.01 -16.22
C PHE A 126 16.44 -14.37 -16.44
N VAL A 127 16.42 -13.23 -17.13
CA VAL A 127 15.21 -12.51 -17.49
C VAL A 127 15.33 -11.87 -18.86
N ASP A 128 14.19 -11.73 -19.54
CA ASP A 128 14.06 -11.07 -20.82
C ASP A 128 13.49 -9.65 -20.63
N ALA A 129 14.25 -8.64 -21.04
CA ALA A 129 13.84 -7.24 -21.08
C ALA A 129 13.46 -6.83 -22.51
N GLY A 130 12.30 -7.29 -22.97
CA GLY A 130 11.86 -7.14 -24.37
C GLY A 130 12.62 -8.12 -25.28
N HIS A 131 13.46 -7.62 -26.18
CA HIS A 131 14.31 -8.45 -27.06
C HIS A 131 15.70 -8.73 -26.48
N ARG A 132 15.99 -8.22 -25.27
CA ARG A 132 17.30 -8.30 -24.63
C ARG A 132 17.28 -9.36 -23.55
N LYS A 133 18.31 -10.21 -23.55
CA LYS A 133 18.53 -11.24 -22.53
C LYS A 133 19.57 -10.77 -21.53
N GLY A 134 19.38 -11.14 -20.29
CA GLY A 134 20.22 -10.66 -19.21
C GLY A 134 19.85 -11.28 -17.89
N THR A 135 20.48 -10.75 -16.86
CA THR A 135 20.31 -11.27 -15.51
C THR A 135 19.89 -10.16 -14.56
N VAL A 136 19.09 -10.55 -13.57
CA VAL A 136 18.72 -9.70 -12.45
C VAL A 136 19.28 -10.30 -11.18
N LYS A 137 19.95 -9.47 -10.38
CA LYS A 137 20.35 -9.81 -9.01
C LYS A 137 19.14 -9.64 -8.08
N ILE A 138 18.74 -10.72 -7.43
CA ILE A 138 17.75 -10.72 -6.34
C ILE A 138 18.52 -10.93 -5.04
N GLU A 139 18.43 -9.98 -4.12
CA GLU A 139 19.09 -10.05 -2.81
C GLU A 139 18.41 -11.07 -1.89
N SER A 140 19.17 -11.63 -0.94
CA SER A 140 18.69 -12.62 0.04
C SER A 140 17.53 -12.12 0.91
N THR A 141 17.33 -10.81 0.98
CA THR A 141 16.17 -10.19 1.64
C THR A 141 14.84 -10.46 0.92
N PHE A 142 14.88 -10.91 -0.33
CA PHE A 142 13.72 -11.15 -1.18
C PHE A 142 13.45 -12.63 -1.43
N PHE A 143 14.17 -13.56 -0.80
CA PHE A 143 13.89 -14.98 -0.99
C PHE A 143 14.29 -15.84 0.20
N ASP A 144 13.55 -16.92 0.39
CA ASP A 144 13.85 -17.98 1.35
C ASP A 144 14.16 -19.29 0.62
N LYS A 145 15.04 -20.11 1.19
CA LYS A 145 15.29 -21.46 0.67
C LYS A 145 14.22 -22.41 1.19
N VAL A 146 13.50 -23.10 0.30
CA VAL A 146 12.43 -24.04 0.63
C VAL A 146 12.74 -25.40 0.00
N GLY A 147 13.35 -26.29 0.79
CA GLY A 147 13.88 -27.57 0.29
C GLY A 147 15.02 -27.31 -0.70
N GLU A 148 14.89 -27.86 -1.91
CA GLU A 148 15.82 -27.58 -3.02
C GLU A 148 15.45 -26.31 -3.81
N ASN A 149 14.25 -25.76 -3.60
CA ASN A 149 13.74 -24.60 -4.33
C ASN A 149 13.95 -23.30 -3.53
N PHE A 150 13.56 -22.18 -4.14
CA PHE A 150 13.58 -20.87 -3.50
C PHE A 150 12.19 -20.23 -3.61
N GLU A 151 11.68 -19.69 -2.52
CA GLU A 151 10.46 -18.87 -2.52
C GLU A 151 10.85 -17.41 -2.62
N LEU A 152 10.49 -16.76 -3.73
CA LEU A 152 10.68 -15.32 -3.92
C LEU A 152 9.55 -14.54 -3.25
N HIS A 153 9.90 -13.40 -2.65
CA HIS A 153 9.01 -12.46 -1.97
C HIS A 153 9.15 -11.08 -2.63
N LEU A 154 8.44 -10.85 -3.75
CA LEU A 154 8.59 -9.62 -4.54
C LEU A 154 7.32 -8.76 -4.51
N ASN A 155 7.48 -7.43 -4.51
CA ASN A 155 6.39 -6.50 -4.80
C ASN A 155 6.33 -6.19 -6.31
N ASN A 156 5.12 -5.98 -6.86
CA ASN A 156 4.88 -5.56 -8.25
C ASN A 156 5.79 -4.41 -8.72
N PHE A 157 6.09 -3.45 -7.84
CA PHE A 157 6.87 -2.24 -8.14
C PHE A 157 8.32 -2.29 -7.65
N SER A 158 8.76 -3.41 -7.06
CA SER A 158 10.17 -3.60 -6.68
C SER A 158 11.04 -3.41 -7.92
N LYS A 159 12.08 -2.58 -7.79
CA LYS A 159 12.96 -2.22 -8.91
C LYS A 159 14.23 -3.04 -8.85
N PHE A 160 14.53 -3.73 -9.93
CA PHE A 160 15.72 -4.54 -10.05
C PHE A 160 16.60 -4.05 -11.19
N LYS A 161 17.91 -4.03 -10.94
CA LYS A 161 18.89 -3.70 -11.98
C LYS A 161 19.04 -4.90 -12.92
N PHE A 162 18.68 -4.71 -14.17
CA PHE A 162 18.92 -5.65 -15.27
C PHE A 162 20.33 -5.45 -15.81
N LEU A 163 21.05 -6.55 -16.02
CA LEU A 163 22.36 -6.59 -16.63
C LEU A 163 22.27 -7.34 -17.96
N ASP A 164 22.50 -6.64 -19.06
CA ASP A 164 22.43 -7.21 -20.41
C ASP A 164 23.61 -8.15 -20.66
N GLU A 165 23.34 -9.33 -21.24
CA GLU A 165 24.35 -10.34 -21.57
C GLU A 165 25.35 -9.85 -22.63
N ARG A 166 24.90 -9.03 -23.59
CA ARG A 166 25.73 -8.59 -24.72
C ARG A 166 26.54 -7.36 -24.38
N ASN A 167 26.03 -6.49 -23.51
CA ASN A 167 26.75 -5.30 -23.07
C ASN A 167 26.32 -4.83 -21.68
N GLN A 168 27.15 -5.15 -20.68
CA GLN A 168 26.91 -4.84 -19.27
C GLN A 168 26.78 -3.33 -18.96
N ASN A 169 27.20 -2.44 -19.86
CA ASN A 169 27.01 -1.00 -19.71
C ASN A 169 25.55 -0.56 -19.97
N TYR A 170 24.72 -1.40 -20.60
CA TYR A 170 23.29 -1.15 -20.78
C TYR A 170 22.47 -1.77 -19.66
N SER A 171 22.48 -1.12 -18.49
CA SER A 171 21.59 -1.51 -17.39
C SER A 171 20.25 -0.77 -17.47
N SER A 172 19.15 -1.53 -17.48
CA SER A 172 17.79 -0.99 -17.31
C SER A 172 17.20 -1.40 -15.95
N ILE A 173 16.04 -0.85 -15.60
CA ILE A 173 15.28 -1.25 -14.43
C ILE A 173 14.14 -2.15 -14.88
N LEU A 174 14.03 -3.34 -14.28
CA LEU A 174 12.85 -4.19 -14.38
C LEU A 174 12.02 -4.12 -13.10
N LEU A 175 10.71 -4.20 -13.24
CA LEU A 175 9.76 -4.24 -12.13
C LEU A 175 9.53 -5.68 -11.68
N GLY A 176 9.26 -5.88 -10.38
CA GLY A 176 8.99 -7.20 -9.82
C GLY A 176 7.87 -7.94 -10.53
N LYS A 177 6.84 -7.24 -11.02
CA LYS A 177 5.75 -7.86 -11.82
C LYS A 177 6.24 -8.51 -13.12
N GLU A 178 7.29 -7.95 -13.75
CA GLU A 178 7.86 -8.47 -15.00
C GLU A 178 8.66 -9.74 -14.72
N ILE A 179 9.48 -9.71 -13.67
CA ILE A 179 10.29 -10.86 -13.21
C ILE A 179 9.38 -12.01 -12.80
N ILE A 180 8.38 -11.75 -11.93
CA ILE A 180 7.41 -12.76 -11.49
C ILE A 180 6.67 -13.34 -12.69
N GLY A 181 6.19 -12.50 -13.61
CA GLY A 181 5.44 -12.94 -14.78
C GLY A 181 6.23 -13.89 -15.67
N GLN A 182 7.53 -13.62 -15.86
CA GLN A 182 8.41 -14.50 -16.63
C GLN A 182 8.68 -15.81 -15.89
N LEU A 183 9.21 -15.74 -14.66
CA LEU A 183 9.63 -16.93 -13.91
C LEU A 183 8.47 -17.90 -13.68
N SER A 184 7.26 -17.37 -13.44
CA SER A 184 6.03 -18.12 -13.30
C SER A 184 5.61 -18.83 -14.59
N LYS A 185 5.80 -18.17 -15.74
CA LYS A 185 5.50 -18.76 -17.05
C LYS A 185 6.47 -19.89 -17.38
N GLU A 186 7.74 -19.72 -17.03
CA GLU A 186 8.81 -20.70 -17.29
C GLU A 186 8.63 -22.00 -16.51
N ASN A 187 8.23 -21.91 -15.24
CA ASN A 187 8.05 -23.08 -14.38
C ASN A 187 6.58 -23.52 -14.23
N GLU A 188 5.68 -22.85 -14.95
CA GLU A 188 4.22 -23.07 -14.92
C GLU A 188 3.58 -22.96 -13.52
N ARG A 189 4.26 -22.31 -12.55
CA ARG A 189 3.75 -22.11 -11.19
C ARG A 189 2.98 -20.81 -11.11
N ILE A 190 1.80 -20.86 -10.51
CA ILE A 190 0.97 -19.68 -10.31
C ILE A 190 1.49 -18.90 -9.10
N PRO A 191 1.84 -17.61 -9.24
CA PRO A 191 2.31 -16.81 -8.12
C PRO A 191 1.17 -16.58 -7.13
N ALA A 192 1.42 -16.85 -5.85
CA ALA A 192 0.48 -16.52 -4.79
C ALA A 192 0.52 -15.01 -4.55
N ARG A 193 -0.60 -14.33 -4.79
CA ARG A 193 -0.70 -12.88 -4.60
C ARG A 193 -1.38 -12.58 -3.27
N LYS A 194 -0.88 -11.56 -2.58
CA LYS A 194 -1.54 -11.02 -1.40
C LYS A 194 -2.54 -9.97 -1.85
N ASN A 195 -3.73 -9.97 -1.25
CA ASN A 195 -4.73 -8.96 -1.56
C ASN A 195 -4.28 -7.58 -1.06
N TYR A 196 -4.41 -6.55 -1.90
CA TYR A 196 -4.13 -5.16 -1.49
C TYR A 196 -4.99 -4.70 -0.31
N GLY A 197 -6.18 -5.27 -0.15
CA GLY A 197 -7.05 -5.15 1.04
C GLY A 197 -6.32 -5.41 2.34
N MET A 198 -5.35 -6.32 2.36
CA MET A 198 -4.60 -6.65 3.57
C MET A 198 -3.72 -5.48 4.06
N ASN A 199 -3.31 -4.58 3.18
CA ASN A 199 -2.62 -3.34 3.59
C ASN A 199 -3.57 -2.44 4.37
N TYR A 200 -4.83 -2.36 3.95
CA TYR A 200 -5.84 -1.57 4.66
C TYR A 200 -6.22 -2.24 5.98
N VAL A 201 -6.35 -3.57 6.03
CA VAL A 201 -6.53 -4.31 7.31
C VAL A 201 -5.37 -4.03 8.28
N HIS A 202 -4.13 -4.02 7.79
CA HIS A 202 -2.98 -3.67 8.62
C HIS A 202 -3.07 -2.23 9.14
N ASP A 203 -3.41 -1.26 8.29
CA ASP A 203 -3.60 0.12 8.72
C ASP A 203 -4.71 0.25 9.77
N LEU A 204 -5.82 -0.50 9.63
CA LEU A 204 -6.88 -0.57 10.64
C LEU A 204 -6.32 -1.10 11.96
N PHE A 205 -5.59 -2.22 11.94
CA PHE A 205 -4.97 -2.81 13.13
C PHE A 205 -3.96 -1.88 13.81
N GLU A 206 -3.16 -1.12 13.06
CA GLU A 206 -2.25 -0.14 13.66
C GLU A 206 -3.00 1.02 14.31
N ALA A 207 -4.12 1.46 13.71
CA ALA A 207 -4.98 2.47 14.30
C ALA A 207 -5.64 1.98 15.60
N THR A 208 -6.14 0.74 15.65
CA THR A 208 -6.72 0.16 16.87
C THR A 208 -5.69 -0.02 17.98
N ASN A 209 -4.50 -0.52 17.63
CA ASN A 209 -3.41 -0.67 18.60
C ASN A 209 -2.96 0.66 19.17
N LEU A 210 -2.92 1.71 18.36
CA LEU A 210 -2.61 3.05 18.85
C LEU A 210 -3.63 3.46 19.93
N LEU A 211 -4.92 3.31 19.66
CA LEU A 211 -5.97 3.64 20.65
C LEU A 211 -5.87 2.78 21.92
N SER A 212 -5.64 1.47 21.76
CA SER A 212 -5.48 0.53 22.86
C SER A 212 -4.32 0.91 23.79
N ARG A 213 -3.18 1.33 23.23
CA ARG A 213 -2.03 1.85 24.01
C ARG A 213 -2.36 3.10 24.81
N HIS A 214 -3.33 3.88 24.35
CA HIS A 214 -3.86 5.05 25.05
C HIS A 214 -5.04 4.72 25.97
N GLY A 215 -5.34 3.44 26.20
CA GLY A 215 -6.44 2.99 27.07
C GLY A 215 -7.82 3.19 26.46
N ILE A 216 -7.90 3.43 25.15
CA ILE A 216 -9.16 3.60 24.41
C ILE A 216 -9.46 2.28 23.70
N SER A 217 -10.61 1.68 23.99
CA SER A 217 -11.03 0.39 23.44
C SER A 217 -12.53 0.33 23.22
N GLY A 218 -12.98 -0.68 22.47
CA GLY A 218 -14.39 -0.92 22.18
C GLY A 218 -15.05 0.30 21.52
N GLN A 219 -16.28 0.59 21.92
CA GLN A 219 -17.12 1.62 21.30
C GLN A 219 -16.52 3.04 21.36
N GLU A 220 -15.70 3.37 22.37
CA GLU A 220 -15.07 4.70 22.46
C GLU A 220 -14.04 4.93 21.35
N SER A 221 -13.42 3.85 20.86
CA SER A 221 -12.40 3.91 19.81
C SER A 221 -12.89 4.62 18.57
N PHE A 222 -14.14 4.38 18.17
CA PHE A 222 -14.74 4.97 16.98
C PHE A 222 -14.72 6.48 16.92
N LYS A 223 -14.89 7.14 18.06
CA LYS A 223 -14.87 8.60 18.14
C LYS A 223 -13.50 9.17 17.72
N HIS A 224 -12.44 8.37 17.86
CA HIS A 224 -11.06 8.76 17.58
C HIS A 224 -10.50 8.22 16.26
N LEU A 225 -11.06 7.13 15.71
CA LEU A 225 -10.59 6.47 14.48
C LEU A 225 -10.76 7.34 13.22
N GLY A 226 -11.83 8.15 13.18
CA GLY A 226 -12.04 9.16 12.14
C GLY A 226 -12.26 8.62 10.72
N GLU A 227 -12.29 9.52 9.74
CA GLU A 227 -12.67 9.20 8.36
C GLU A 227 -11.70 8.26 7.64
N GLU A 228 -10.40 8.34 7.94
CA GLU A 228 -9.39 7.51 7.26
C GLU A 228 -9.56 6.03 7.62
N PHE A 229 -9.95 5.74 8.87
CA PHE A 229 -10.30 4.39 9.28
C PHE A 229 -11.49 3.88 8.46
N ILE A 230 -12.58 4.65 8.39
CA ILE A 230 -13.77 4.30 7.59
C ILE A 230 -13.41 4.08 6.11
N THR A 231 -12.59 4.95 5.52
CA THR A 231 -12.14 4.77 4.14
C THR A 231 -11.31 3.51 3.95
N ASN A 232 -10.50 3.11 4.92
CA ASN A 232 -9.76 1.86 4.85
C ASN A 232 -10.71 0.65 4.96
N MET A 233 -11.74 0.72 5.80
CA MET A 233 -12.80 -0.30 5.87
C MET A 233 -13.53 -0.47 4.53
N GLU A 234 -14.01 0.63 3.95
CA GLU A 234 -14.67 0.65 2.62
C GLU A 234 -13.77 0.02 1.54
N LYS A 235 -12.45 0.24 1.60
CA LYS A 235 -11.51 -0.36 0.66
C LYS A 235 -11.28 -1.86 0.89
N VAL A 236 -11.37 -2.34 2.13
CA VAL A 236 -11.32 -3.78 2.42
C VAL A 236 -12.58 -4.46 1.88
N GLU A 237 -13.75 -3.86 2.11
CA GLU A 237 -15.05 -4.35 1.61
C GLU A 237 -15.05 -4.42 0.07
N LEU A 238 -14.65 -3.33 -0.60
CA LEU A 238 -14.51 -3.31 -2.05
C LEU A 238 -13.54 -4.39 -2.56
N ALA A 239 -12.46 -4.66 -1.83
CA ALA A 239 -11.50 -5.70 -2.20
C ALA A 239 -12.10 -7.11 -2.05
N LEU A 240 -12.93 -7.34 -1.04
CA LEU A 240 -13.68 -8.59 -0.87
C LEU A 240 -14.69 -8.80 -2.02
N GLU A 241 -15.46 -7.77 -2.39
CA GLU A 241 -16.40 -7.83 -3.51
C GLU A 241 -15.70 -8.14 -4.85
N GLN A 242 -14.53 -7.53 -5.07
CA GLN A 242 -13.72 -7.81 -6.25
C GLN A 242 -13.20 -9.25 -6.27
N LEU A 243 -12.86 -9.81 -5.11
CA LEU A 243 -12.49 -11.22 -5.00
C LEU A 243 -13.69 -12.13 -5.27
N ASP A 244 -14.86 -11.81 -4.74
CA ASP A 244 -16.09 -12.56 -5.00
C ASP A 244 -16.41 -12.61 -6.50
N THR A 245 -16.34 -11.45 -7.16
CA THR A 245 -16.54 -11.37 -8.62
C THR A 245 -15.54 -12.24 -9.39
N LYS A 246 -14.26 -12.22 -9.00
CA LYS A 246 -13.22 -13.06 -9.63
C LYS A 246 -13.43 -14.54 -9.37
N ILE A 247 -13.81 -14.92 -8.14
CA ILE A 247 -14.10 -16.30 -7.76
C ILE A 247 -15.28 -16.82 -8.56
N LEU A 248 -16.34 -16.04 -8.73
CA LEU A 248 -17.50 -16.42 -9.55
C LEU A 248 -17.09 -16.68 -11.01
N ALA A 249 -16.39 -15.73 -11.63
CA ALA A 249 -15.92 -15.87 -13.01
C ALA A 249 -14.98 -17.08 -13.18
N GLN A 250 -14.05 -17.31 -12.24
CA GLN A 250 -13.15 -18.44 -12.28
C GLN A 250 -13.88 -19.77 -12.04
N THR A 251 -14.88 -19.79 -11.15
CA THR A 251 -15.73 -20.96 -10.89
C THR A 251 -16.48 -21.38 -12.15
N GLU A 252 -17.01 -20.42 -12.92
CA GLU A 252 -17.64 -20.71 -14.21
C GLU A 252 -16.64 -21.34 -15.19
N GLN A 253 -15.43 -20.80 -15.32
CA GLN A 253 -14.40 -21.38 -16.19
C GLN A 253 -14.03 -22.81 -15.80
N VAL A 254 -13.88 -23.08 -14.50
CA VAL A 254 -13.59 -24.43 -14.00
C VAL A 254 -14.74 -25.40 -14.31
N LYS A 255 -16.00 -24.97 -14.22
CA LYS A 255 -17.16 -25.83 -14.56
C LYS A 255 -17.12 -26.33 -16.01
N PHE A 256 -16.67 -25.49 -16.95
CA PHE A 256 -16.55 -25.86 -18.37
C PHE A 256 -15.25 -26.58 -18.71
N ASN A 257 -14.21 -26.46 -17.86
CA ASN A 257 -12.87 -27.01 -18.08
C ASN A 257 -12.36 -27.81 -16.87
N GLN A 258 -13.18 -28.75 -16.36
CA GLN A 258 -12.96 -29.44 -15.07
C GLN A 258 -11.66 -30.24 -14.99
N GLY A 259 -11.05 -30.58 -16.13
CA GLY A 259 -9.76 -31.27 -16.19
C GLY A 259 -8.53 -30.37 -16.15
N ASN A 260 -8.68 -29.04 -16.09
CA ASN A 260 -7.54 -28.13 -16.11
C ASN A 260 -7.03 -27.84 -14.68
N PRO A 261 -5.88 -28.41 -14.26
CA PRO A 261 -5.36 -28.25 -12.91
C PRO A 261 -4.97 -26.80 -12.58
N GLN A 262 -4.55 -26.01 -13.58
CA GLN A 262 -4.18 -24.61 -13.36
C GLN A 262 -5.40 -23.75 -13.00
N LEU A 263 -6.54 -23.97 -13.68
CA LEU A 263 -7.77 -23.22 -13.36
C LEU A 263 -8.30 -23.55 -11.97
N ILE A 264 -8.20 -24.81 -11.54
CA ILE A 264 -8.58 -25.26 -10.21
C ILE A 264 -7.66 -24.64 -9.15
N GLU A 265 -6.35 -24.62 -9.39
CA GLU A 265 -5.38 -24.04 -8.46
C GLU A 265 -5.56 -22.53 -8.33
N GLN A 266 -5.80 -21.82 -9.43
CA GLN A 266 -6.14 -20.39 -9.40
C GLN A 266 -7.41 -20.12 -8.59
N LEU A 267 -8.45 -20.95 -8.75
CA LEU A 267 -9.68 -20.82 -7.97
C LEU A 267 -9.42 -21.00 -6.47
N LYS A 268 -8.64 -22.02 -6.09
CA LYS A 268 -8.26 -22.26 -4.70
C LYS A 268 -7.46 -21.09 -4.12
N GLN A 269 -6.53 -20.52 -4.88
CA GLN A 269 -5.76 -19.35 -4.44
C GLN A 269 -6.67 -18.15 -4.17
N LEU A 270 -7.60 -17.84 -5.08
CA LEU A 270 -8.58 -16.76 -4.88
C LEU A 270 -9.46 -16.99 -3.65
N GLN A 271 -9.95 -18.22 -3.45
CA GLN A 271 -10.76 -18.57 -2.27
C GLN A 271 -9.98 -18.42 -0.96
N ASN A 272 -8.71 -18.86 -0.94
CA ASN A 272 -7.83 -18.70 0.21
C ASN A 272 -7.52 -17.22 0.48
N GLU A 273 -7.27 -16.43 -0.56
CA GLU A 273 -7.05 -14.99 -0.48
C GLU A 273 -8.26 -14.28 0.13
N ARG A 274 -9.47 -14.59 -0.36
CA ARG A 274 -10.73 -14.06 0.18
C ARG A 274 -10.92 -14.44 1.64
N LYS A 275 -10.77 -15.72 1.98
CA LYS A 275 -10.93 -16.22 3.35
C LYS A 275 -9.94 -15.54 4.30
N SER A 276 -8.69 -15.39 3.89
CA SER A 276 -7.66 -14.73 4.70
C SER A 276 -8.00 -13.25 4.94
N LEU A 277 -8.44 -12.53 3.90
CA LEU A 277 -8.81 -11.12 4.04
C LEU A 277 -10.05 -10.96 4.93
N GLU A 278 -11.08 -11.78 4.71
CA GLU A 278 -12.32 -11.77 5.50
C GLU A 278 -12.06 -12.08 6.98
N THR A 279 -11.24 -13.09 7.26
CA THR A 279 -10.89 -13.46 8.65
C THR A 279 -10.18 -12.30 9.35
N ALA A 280 -9.15 -11.73 8.71
CA ALA A 280 -8.39 -10.64 9.31
C ALA A 280 -9.21 -9.35 9.46
N TYR A 281 -10.13 -9.07 8.53
CA TYR A 281 -11.06 -7.95 8.65
C TYR A 281 -12.06 -8.17 9.80
N LYS A 282 -12.61 -9.38 9.90
CA LYS A 282 -13.58 -9.75 10.93
C LYS A 282 -12.99 -9.65 12.33
N GLU A 283 -11.74 -10.07 12.54
CA GLU A 283 -11.05 -9.93 13.82
C GLU A 283 -11.09 -8.47 14.33
N ILE A 284 -10.86 -7.50 13.44
CA ILE A 284 -10.86 -6.08 13.78
C ILE A 284 -12.29 -5.58 14.04
N THR A 285 -13.25 -5.97 13.22
CA THR A 285 -14.63 -5.49 13.35
C THR A 285 -15.34 -6.10 14.56
N ASP A 286 -15.01 -7.34 14.92
CA ASP A 286 -15.52 -8.02 16.11
C ASP A 286 -14.93 -7.38 17.39
N GLU A 287 -13.62 -7.11 17.43
CA GLU A 287 -12.94 -6.45 18.58
C GLU A 287 -13.53 -5.08 18.91
N LEU A 288 -14.02 -4.38 17.89
CA LEU A 288 -14.54 -3.03 18.01
C LEU A 288 -16.09 -2.99 18.06
N GLU A 289 -16.79 -4.14 18.02
CA GLU A 289 -18.26 -4.25 17.99
C GLU A 289 -18.92 -3.39 16.89
N ILE A 290 -18.33 -3.42 15.70
CA ILE A 290 -18.47 -2.32 14.74
C ILE A 290 -19.72 -2.35 13.87
N TYR A 291 -20.23 -3.54 13.55
CA TYR A 291 -21.09 -3.75 12.39
C TYR A 291 -22.31 -2.80 12.36
N ASP A 292 -22.98 -2.63 13.50
CA ASP A 292 -24.16 -1.75 13.62
C ASP A 292 -23.83 -0.25 13.45
N GLN A 293 -22.58 0.16 13.66
CA GLN A 293 -22.15 1.56 13.55
C GLN A 293 -21.71 1.91 12.12
N ILE A 294 -21.12 0.98 11.36
CA ILE A 294 -20.79 1.22 9.93
C ILE A 294 -22.06 1.54 9.17
N GLU A 295 -23.11 0.74 9.36
CA GLU A 295 -24.38 0.88 8.63
C GLU A 295 -25.00 2.26 8.91
N ASN A 296 -24.99 2.69 10.17
CA ASN A 296 -25.43 4.03 10.57
C ASN A 296 -24.55 5.16 9.99
N LEU A 297 -23.22 4.97 9.91
CA LEU A 297 -22.30 5.96 9.35
C LEU A 297 -22.42 6.05 7.81
N GLN A 298 -22.60 4.94 7.13
CA GLN A 298 -22.85 4.89 5.68
C GLN A 298 -24.18 5.59 5.35
N ALA A 299 -25.23 5.33 6.14
CA ALA A 299 -26.50 6.03 6.04
C ALA A 299 -26.33 7.56 6.23
N GLN A 300 -25.60 7.98 7.28
CA GLN A 300 -25.33 9.41 7.52
C GLN A 300 -24.47 10.06 6.44
N LYS A 301 -23.52 9.33 5.83
CA LYS A 301 -22.72 9.82 4.70
C LYS A 301 -23.59 10.00 3.45
N GLN A 302 -24.46 9.04 3.14
CA GLN A 302 -25.42 9.16 2.04
C GLN A 302 -26.40 10.31 2.24
N GLU A 303 -26.92 10.50 3.45
CA GLU A 303 -27.79 11.63 3.77
C GLU A 303 -27.08 12.98 3.59
N LYS A 304 -25.82 13.08 4.02
CA LYS A 304 -25.02 14.31 3.83
C LYS A 304 -24.69 14.57 2.37
N GLN A 305 -24.37 13.55 1.58
CA GLN A 305 -24.14 13.68 0.14
C GLN A 305 -25.43 14.12 -0.58
N ASN A 306 -26.56 13.49 -0.28
CA ASN A 306 -27.85 13.84 -0.87
C ASN A 306 -28.28 15.27 -0.50
N SER A 307 -27.99 15.71 0.73
CA SER A 307 -28.29 17.08 1.20
C SER A 307 -27.41 18.12 0.50
N GLN A 308 -26.12 17.82 0.29
CA GLN A 308 -25.20 18.69 -0.45
C GLN A 308 -25.52 18.76 -1.95
N GLU A 309 -26.06 17.71 -2.54
CA GLU A 309 -26.55 17.73 -3.93
C GLU A 309 -27.85 18.52 -4.09
N GLN A 310 -28.73 18.51 -3.08
CA GLN A 310 -29.96 19.31 -3.08
C GLN A 310 -29.69 20.82 -2.89
N GLU A 311 -28.73 21.22 -2.06
CA GLU A 311 -28.34 22.62 -1.88
C GLU A 311 -27.64 23.22 -3.11
N ASN A 312 -27.03 22.38 -3.96
CA ASN A 312 -26.35 22.82 -5.19
C ASN A 312 -27.25 22.83 -6.43
N GLN A 313 -28.55 22.52 -6.32
CA GLN A 313 -29.47 22.72 -7.43
C GLN A 313 -29.82 24.21 -7.56
N PRO A 314 -29.51 24.87 -8.69
CA PRO A 314 -29.86 26.27 -8.87
C PRO A 314 -31.38 26.39 -8.89
N HIS A 315 -31.93 27.13 -7.91
CA HIS A 315 -33.33 27.50 -7.89
C HIS A 315 -33.71 28.16 -9.22
N ALA A 316 -34.42 27.42 -10.07
CA ALA A 316 -35.05 27.97 -11.26
C ALA A 316 -36.12 28.96 -10.80
N ARG A 317 -35.76 30.25 -10.76
CA ARG A 317 -36.72 31.33 -10.54
C ARG A 317 -37.68 31.36 -11.73
N ARG A 318 -38.95 31.09 -11.46
CA ARG A 318 -40.07 31.36 -12.37
C ARG A 318 -40.40 32.83 -12.37
#